data_AF-A0AAD4DR92-F1
#
_entry.id   AF-A0AAD4DR92-F1
#
_cell.length_a   1.000
_cell.length_b   1.000
_cell.length_c   1.000
_cell.angle_alpha   90.00
_cell.angle_beta   90.00
_cell.angle_gamma   90.00
#
_symmetry.space_group_name_H-M   'P 1'
#
loop_
_entity.id
_entity.type
_entity.pdbx_description
1 polymer ?
#
loop_
_entity_poly.entity_id
_entity_poly.type
_entity_poly.pdbx_seq_one_letter_code
_entity_poly.pdbx_strand_id
1 'polypeptide(L)'
;YFSLLIAISDTFSSLQPTYFPGFAFSWLCLVSHRLFMPKLLLSENREGWSAFHKLLLSLFKFLAPFLKEADLQLASRDLYRGSLRLLLVLLHDFPEFLSEYYFGLCDAVPPHCIQLRNIILSAFPMSIILPDPHLRNIKFDSIPEMGPIPPILSDFASRLKSADLRNNLDQYLLNHGTPSFLTTLKDRSRLPGVPESSTELYNLSLINSLVMYIGVSSVAQAKARSGSSVFVASDPGIVAL
;
A
#
# COMPACT_ATOMS: atom_id res chain seq x y z
N TYR A 1 -9.15 -9.70 -27.09
CA TYR A 1 -9.46 -10.43 -25.84
C TYR A 1 -9.25 -9.54 -24.61
N PHE A 2 -8.13 -8.83 -24.50
CA PHE A 2 -7.85 -7.94 -23.35
C PHE A 2 -8.93 -6.87 -23.09
N SER A 3 -9.41 -6.16 -24.12
CA SER A 3 -10.48 -5.15 -23.96
C SER A 3 -11.77 -5.72 -23.34
N LEU A 4 -12.08 -7.00 -23.59
CA LEU A 4 -13.21 -7.68 -22.96
C LEU A 4 -12.95 -7.91 -21.46
N LEU A 5 -11.73 -8.29 -21.06
CA LEU A 5 -11.36 -8.43 -19.65
C LEU A 5 -11.45 -7.09 -18.91
N ILE A 6 -11.07 -5.99 -19.56
CA ILE A 6 -11.24 -4.64 -19.00
C ILE A 6 -12.72 -4.30 -18.84
N ALA A 7 -13.55 -4.52 -19.87
CA ALA A 7 -14.99 -4.29 -19.76
C ALA A 7 -15.64 -5.12 -18.64
N ILE A 8 -15.22 -6.38 -18.46
CA ILE A 8 -15.63 -7.24 -17.34
C ILE A 8 -15.15 -6.64 -16.01
N SER A 9 -13.92 -6.14 -15.93
CA SER A 9 -13.38 -5.50 -14.72
C SER A 9 -14.14 -4.24 -14.33
N ASP A 10 -14.54 -3.42 -15.30
CA ASP A 10 -15.36 -2.23 -15.08
C ASP A 10 -16.78 -2.61 -14.61
N THR A 11 -17.33 -3.68 -15.19
CA THR A 11 -18.61 -4.26 -14.74
C THR A 11 -18.52 -4.73 -13.29
N PHE A 12 -17.48 -5.48 -12.92
CA PHE A 12 -17.27 -5.92 -11.54
C PHE A 12 -17.02 -4.75 -10.59
N SER A 13 -16.33 -3.70 -11.02
CA SER A 13 -16.15 -2.48 -10.22
C SER A 13 -17.50 -1.79 -9.94
N SER A 14 -18.40 -1.81 -10.92
CA SER A 14 -19.76 -1.27 -10.77
C SER A 14 -20.63 -2.13 -9.85
N LEU A 15 -20.41 -3.46 -9.86
CA LEU A 15 -21.10 -4.45 -9.02
C LEU A 15 -20.40 -4.70 -7.67
N GLN A 16 -19.55 -3.79 -7.21
CA GLN A 16 -18.75 -4.00 -6.00
C GLN A 16 -19.62 -4.27 -4.75
N PRO A 17 -19.10 -5.05 -3.77
CA PRO A 17 -19.87 -5.45 -2.59
C PRO A 17 -20.42 -4.30 -1.74
N THR A 18 -19.77 -3.13 -1.75
CA THR A 18 -20.27 -1.93 -1.05
C THR A 18 -21.64 -1.48 -1.55
N TYR A 19 -21.93 -1.66 -2.85
CA TYR A 19 -23.22 -1.30 -3.44
C TYR A 19 -24.19 -2.49 -3.46
N PHE A 20 -23.67 -3.71 -3.60
CA PHE A 20 -24.47 -4.94 -3.65
C PHE A 20 -23.97 -5.97 -2.63
N PRO A 21 -24.20 -5.77 -1.31
CA PRO A 21 -23.67 -6.67 -0.27
C PRO A 21 -24.13 -8.13 -0.43
N GLY A 22 -25.37 -8.34 -0.86
CA GLY A 22 -25.92 -9.68 -1.12
C GLY A 22 -25.24 -10.43 -2.27
N PHE A 23 -24.51 -9.72 -3.14
CA PHE A 23 -23.74 -10.30 -4.23
C PHE A 23 -22.26 -10.53 -3.87
N ALA A 24 -21.81 -10.19 -2.66
CA ALA A 24 -20.40 -10.17 -2.28
C ALA A 24 -19.65 -11.50 -2.50
N PHE A 25 -20.30 -12.64 -2.17
CA PHE A 25 -19.69 -13.96 -2.35
C PHE A 25 -19.51 -14.32 -3.82
N SER A 26 -20.57 -14.15 -4.62
CA SER A 26 -20.53 -14.39 -6.06
C SER A 26 -19.54 -13.44 -6.74
N TRP A 27 -19.52 -12.18 -6.33
CA TRP A 27 -18.56 -11.19 -6.79
C TRP A 27 -17.12 -11.62 -6.52
N LEU A 28 -16.81 -12.08 -5.30
CA LEU A 28 -15.47 -12.56 -4.97
C LEU A 28 -15.08 -13.75 -5.84
N CYS A 29 -15.98 -14.72 -6.03
CA CYS A 29 -15.75 -15.88 -6.90
C CYS A 29 -15.47 -15.49 -8.36
N LEU A 30 -16.17 -14.46 -8.88
CA LEU A 30 -15.97 -13.94 -10.23
C LEU A 30 -14.62 -13.23 -10.37
N VAL A 31 -14.28 -12.37 -9.41
CA VAL A 31 -13.01 -11.64 -9.38
C VAL A 31 -11.84 -12.60 -9.24
N SER A 32 -11.96 -13.66 -8.43
CA SER A 32 -10.90 -14.66 -8.25
C SER A 32 -10.93 -15.80 -9.29
N HIS A 33 -11.78 -15.71 -10.32
CA HIS A 33 -11.98 -16.82 -11.25
C HIS A 33 -10.73 -17.08 -12.11
N ARG A 34 -10.35 -18.36 -12.27
CA ARG A 34 -9.15 -18.80 -13.02
C ARG A 34 -9.10 -18.37 -14.50
N LEU A 35 -10.25 -18.07 -15.11
CA LEU A 35 -10.31 -17.57 -16.49
C LEU A 35 -10.33 -16.03 -16.58
N PHE A 36 -10.40 -15.34 -15.44
CA PHE A 36 -10.43 -13.89 -15.36
C PHE A 36 -9.14 -13.35 -14.75
N MET A 37 -8.87 -13.63 -13.47
CA MET A 37 -7.75 -13.03 -12.73
C MET A 37 -6.39 -13.30 -13.37
N PRO A 38 -5.99 -14.56 -13.66
CA PRO A 38 -4.68 -14.81 -14.31
C PRO A 38 -4.59 -14.17 -15.69
N LYS A 39 -5.67 -14.16 -16.47
CA LYS A 39 -5.68 -13.58 -17.82
C LYS A 39 -5.55 -12.06 -17.80
N LEU A 40 -6.08 -11.42 -16.75
CA LEU A 40 -5.95 -9.99 -16.54
C LEU A 40 -4.57 -9.62 -15.99
N LEU A 41 -4.01 -10.40 -15.06
CA LEU A 41 -2.71 -10.12 -14.44
C LEU A 41 -1.52 -10.47 -15.35
N LEU A 42 -1.66 -11.45 -16.24
CA LEU A 42 -0.65 -11.83 -17.24
C LEU A 42 -0.77 -11.04 -18.55
N SER A 43 -1.57 -9.97 -18.60
CA SER A 43 -1.62 -9.10 -19.76
C SER A 43 -0.24 -8.50 -20.05
N GLU A 44 0.09 -8.33 -21.33
CA GLU A 44 1.32 -7.68 -21.76
C GLU A 44 1.49 -6.31 -21.08
N ASN A 45 2.73 -5.95 -20.75
CA ASN A 45 3.08 -4.69 -20.09
C ASN A 45 2.30 -4.37 -18.80
N ARG A 46 1.71 -5.38 -18.14
CA ARG A 46 0.96 -5.23 -16.87
C ARG A 46 -0.26 -4.30 -16.98
N GLU A 47 -0.80 -4.11 -18.18
CA GLU A 47 -1.92 -3.18 -18.44
C GLU A 47 -3.16 -3.49 -17.58
N GLY A 48 -3.43 -4.76 -17.30
CA GLY A 48 -4.57 -5.20 -16.49
C GLY A 48 -4.41 -5.03 -14.98
N TRP A 49 -3.20 -4.74 -14.48
CA TRP A 49 -2.94 -4.66 -13.05
C TRP A 49 -3.73 -3.55 -12.37
N SER A 50 -3.81 -2.38 -13.01
CA SER A 50 -4.54 -1.24 -12.44
C SER A 50 -6.04 -1.54 -12.26
N ALA A 51 -6.64 -2.29 -13.18
CA ALA A 51 -8.03 -2.72 -13.10
C ALA A 51 -8.23 -3.72 -11.96
N PHE A 52 -7.35 -4.72 -11.85
CA PHE A 52 -7.43 -5.70 -10.76
C PHE A 52 -7.16 -5.08 -9.38
N HIS A 53 -6.21 -4.15 -9.29
CA HIS A 53 -5.93 -3.39 -8.07
C HIS A 53 -7.17 -2.64 -7.56
N LYS A 54 -7.93 -1.99 -8.46
CA LYS A 54 -9.20 -1.34 -8.08
C LYS A 54 -10.20 -2.33 -7.48
N LEU A 55 -10.36 -3.52 -8.08
CA LEU A 55 -11.25 -4.56 -7.55
C LEU A 55 -10.80 -5.01 -6.16
N LEU A 56 -9.50 -5.27 -5.97
CA LEU A 56 -8.96 -5.71 -4.68
C LEU A 56 -9.14 -4.62 -3.59
N LEU A 57 -8.95 -3.35 -3.94
CA LEU A 57 -9.26 -2.23 -3.04
C LEU A 57 -10.75 -2.16 -2.69
N SER A 58 -11.65 -2.41 -3.63
CA SER A 58 -13.09 -2.47 -3.35
C SER A 58 -13.45 -3.58 -2.37
N LEU A 59 -12.80 -4.76 -2.49
CA LEU A 59 -12.95 -5.85 -1.54
C LEU A 59 -12.48 -5.45 -0.13
N PHE A 60 -11.28 -4.86 -0.01
CA PHE A 60 -10.74 -4.46 1.30
C PHE A 60 -11.54 -3.34 1.94
N LYS A 61 -12.00 -2.35 1.17
CA LYS A 61 -12.89 -1.29 1.66
C LYS A 61 -14.20 -1.86 2.20
N PHE A 62 -14.76 -2.85 1.52
CA PHE A 62 -15.96 -3.53 1.99
C PHE A 62 -15.71 -4.33 3.29
N LEU A 63 -14.55 -4.98 3.39
CA LEU A 63 -14.19 -5.76 4.59
C LEU A 63 -13.79 -4.91 5.80
N ALA A 64 -13.21 -3.73 5.56
CA ALA A 64 -12.65 -2.86 6.58
C ALA A 64 -13.53 -2.65 7.84
N PRO A 65 -14.85 -2.32 7.74
CA PRO A 65 -15.68 -2.13 8.94
C PRO A 65 -15.82 -3.42 9.76
N PHE A 66 -16.08 -4.56 9.11
CA PHE A 66 -16.21 -5.86 9.80
C PHE A 66 -14.91 -6.28 10.48
N LEU A 67 -13.78 -5.93 9.86
CA LEU A 67 -12.47 -6.22 10.41
C LEU A 67 -12.15 -5.31 11.59
N LYS A 68 -12.49 -4.01 11.52
CA LYS A 68 -12.23 -3.03 12.59
C LYS A 68 -12.91 -3.36 13.92
N GLU A 69 -14.15 -3.80 13.88
CA GLU A 69 -14.91 -4.12 15.09
C GLU A 69 -14.48 -5.46 15.73
N ALA A 70 -13.68 -6.26 15.01
CA ALA A 70 -13.28 -7.63 15.37
C ALA A 70 -14.46 -8.58 15.65
N ASP A 71 -15.70 -8.16 15.39
CA ASP A 71 -16.91 -8.98 15.49
C ASP A 71 -17.32 -9.53 14.12
N LEU A 72 -16.71 -10.67 13.77
CA LEU A 72 -16.97 -11.33 12.50
C LEU A 72 -18.12 -12.34 12.64
N GLN A 73 -19.30 -11.93 12.18
CA GLN A 73 -20.40 -12.86 11.92
C GLN A 73 -19.99 -13.95 10.92
N LEU A 74 -20.75 -15.05 10.89
CA LEU A 74 -20.42 -16.23 10.08
C LEU A 74 -20.12 -15.89 8.61
N ALA A 75 -20.97 -15.08 7.98
CA ALA A 75 -20.79 -14.64 6.59
C ALA A 75 -19.51 -13.81 6.40
N SER A 76 -19.25 -12.84 7.28
CA SER A 76 -18.05 -12.00 7.25
C SER A 76 -16.77 -12.84 7.43
N ARG A 77 -16.81 -13.86 8.29
CA ARG A 77 -15.70 -14.81 8.48
C ARG A 77 -15.42 -15.62 7.23
N ASP A 78 -16.45 -16.10 6.54
CA ASP A 78 -16.28 -16.87 5.31
C ASP A 78 -15.78 -16.00 4.16
N LEU A 79 -16.26 -14.76 4.07
CA LEU A 79 -15.74 -13.77 3.11
C LEU A 79 -14.28 -13.42 3.39
N TYR A 80 -13.91 -13.23 4.65
CA TYR A 80 -12.53 -13.03 5.08
C TYR A 80 -11.62 -14.20 4.69
N ARG A 81 -12.06 -15.45 4.92
CA ARG A 81 -11.34 -16.66 4.49
C ARG A 81 -11.19 -16.73 2.97
N GLY A 82 -12.22 -16.36 2.22
CA GLY A 82 -12.14 -16.26 0.76
C GLY A 82 -11.10 -15.24 0.31
N SER A 83 -11.04 -14.10 0.99
CA SER A 83 -10.09 -13.02 0.71
C SER A 83 -8.65 -13.42 1.05
N LEU A 84 -8.44 -14.16 2.14
CA LEU A 84 -7.14 -14.76 2.47
C LEU A 84 -6.68 -15.73 1.38
N ARG A 85 -7.57 -16.62 0.90
CA ARG A 85 -7.24 -17.56 -0.18
C ARG A 85 -6.87 -16.84 -1.46
N LEU A 86 -7.61 -15.79 -1.83
CA LEU A 86 -7.27 -14.94 -2.96
C LEU A 86 -5.86 -14.34 -2.80
N LEU A 87 -5.54 -13.78 -1.64
CA LEU A 87 -4.22 -13.20 -1.40
C LEU A 87 -3.10 -14.24 -1.41
N LEU A 88 -3.34 -15.45 -0.91
CA LEU A 88 -2.35 -16.53 -0.98
C LEU A 88 -2.07 -16.96 -2.41
N VAL A 89 -3.09 -17.03 -3.26
CA VAL A 89 -2.90 -17.28 -4.71
C VAL A 89 -2.13 -16.13 -5.35
N LEU A 90 -2.45 -14.88 -5.03
CA LEU A 90 -1.70 -13.72 -5.52
C LEU A 90 -0.24 -13.73 -5.05
N LEU A 91 0.03 -14.09 -3.80
CA LEU A 91 1.38 -14.18 -3.27
C LEU A 91 2.21 -15.26 -3.98
N HIS A 92 1.59 -16.40 -4.29
CA HIS A 92 2.28 -17.51 -4.93
C HIS A 92 2.49 -17.28 -6.44
N ASP A 93 1.43 -16.87 -7.16
CA ASP A 93 1.44 -16.82 -8.62
C ASP A 93 1.82 -15.43 -9.17
N PHE A 94 1.59 -14.36 -8.41
CA PHE A 94 1.76 -12.96 -8.85
C PHE A 94 2.40 -12.07 -7.77
N PRO A 95 3.54 -12.46 -7.15
CA PRO A 95 4.12 -11.71 -6.04
C PRO A 95 4.52 -10.28 -6.43
N GLU A 96 4.95 -10.04 -7.67
CA GLU A 96 5.32 -8.71 -8.15
C GLU A 96 4.13 -7.73 -8.06
N PHE A 97 2.92 -8.18 -8.39
CA PHE A 97 1.70 -7.36 -8.30
C PHE A 97 1.46 -6.89 -6.86
N LEU A 98 1.56 -7.80 -5.88
CA LEU A 98 1.41 -7.44 -4.48
C LEU A 98 2.54 -6.52 -4.01
N SER A 99 3.79 -6.84 -4.39
CA SER A 99 4.97 -6.07 -3.97
C SER A 99 4.98 -4.65 -4.53
N GLU A 100 4.38 -4.39 -5.69
CA GLU A 100 4.35 -3.07 -6.33
C GLU A 100 3.14 -2.23 -5.92
N TYR A 101 2.02 -2.87 -5.54
CA TYR A 101 0.82 -2.21 -5.01
C TYR A 101 0.70 -2.25 -3.48
N TYR A 102 1.72 -2.74 -2.78
CA TYR A 102 1.69 -2.96 -1.33
C TYR A 102 1.22 -1.74 -0.53
N PHE A 103 1.64 -0.53 -0.95
CA PHE A 103 1.32 0.71 -0.25
C PHE A 103 -0.20 0.97 -0.25
N GLY A 104 -0.84 0.96 -1.42
CA GLY A 104 -2.29 1.17 -1.54
C GLY A 104 -3.10 0.04 -0.90
N LEU A 105 -2.64 -1.20 -1.03
CA LEU A 105 -3.29 -2.37 -0.44
C LEU A 105 -3.22 -2.33 1.10
N CYS A 106 -2.06 -2.00 1.68
CA CYS A 106 -1.91 -1.87 3.12
C CYS A 106 -2.67 -0.67 3.69
N ASP A 107 -2.79 0.43 2.95
CA ASP A 107 -3.59 1.59 3.38
C ASP A 107 -5.10 1.27 3.46
N ALA A 108 -5.57 0.30 2.67
CA ALA A 108 -6.96 -0.15 2.70
C ALA A 108 -7.25 -1.23 3.77
N VAL A 109 -6.22 -1.90 4.30
CA VAL A 109 -6.35 -2.97 5.30
C VAL A 109 -6.12 -2.42 6.70
N PRO A 110 -7.05 -2.63 7.66
CA PRO A 110 -6.87 -2.13 9.02
C PRO A 110 -5.57 -2.62 9.70
N PRO A 111 -4.91 -1.80 10.54
CA PRO A 111 -3.59 -2.14 11.09
C PRO A 111 -3.51 -3.42 11.91
N HIS A 112 -4.59 -3.77 12.63
CA HIS A 112 -4.69 -4.97 13.45
C HIS A 112 -4.93 -6.26 12.63
N CYS A 113 -5.20 -6.15 11.32
CA CYS A 113 -5.31 -7.29 10.43
C CYS A 113 -3.93 -7.82 10.02
N ILE A 114 -3.16 -8.30 11.00
CA ILE A 114 -1.76 -8.69 10.85
C ILE A 114 -1.57 -9.71 9.73
N GLN A 115 -2.41 -10.74 9.64
CA GLN A 115 -2.28 -11.78 8.64
C GLN A 115 -2.43 -11.25 7.19
N LEU A 116 -3.42 -10.40 6.94
CA LEU A 116 -3.63 -9.82 5.60
C LEU A 116 -2.44 -8.96 5.19
N ARG A 117 -1.98 -8.09 6.10
CA ARG A 117 -0.83 -7.21 5.86
C ARG A 117 0.45 -8.02 5.66
N ASN A 118 0.68 -9.05 6.47
CA ASN A 118 1.85 -9.91 6.32
C ASN A 118 1.88 -10.61 4.97
N ILE A 119 0.74 -11.13 4.48
CA ILE A 119 0.69 -11.76 3.14
C ILE A 119 1.10 -10.75 2.05
N ILE A 120 0.56 -9.53 2.11
CA ILE A 120 0.90 -8.46 1.15
C ILE A 120 2.39 -8.08 1.24
N LEU A 121 2.89 -7.87 2.46
CA LEU A 121 4.26 -7.39 2.72
C LEU A 121 5.34 -8.49 2.57
N SER A 122 4.94 -9.76 2.54
CA SER A 122 5.86 -10.87 2.27
C SER A 122 6.09 -11.10 0.78
N ALA A 123 5.39 -10.37 -0.10
CA ALA A 123 5.58 -10.48 -1.53
C ALA A 123 6.85 -9.74 -1.96
N PHE A 124 7.71 -10.43 -2.72
CA PHE A 124 8.91 -9.87 -3.32
C PHE A 124 9.11 -10.46 -4.73
N PRO A 125 9.81 -9.76 -5.64
CA PRO A 125 10.08 -10.26 -6.98
C PRO A 125 10.77 -11.63 -6.99
N MET A 126 10.32 -12.53 -7.87
CA MET A 126 10.83 -13.91 -7.93
C MET A 126 12.31 -14.02 -8.32
N SER A 127 12.89 -12.94 -8.89
CA SER A 127 14.31 -12.89 -9.25
C SER A 127 15.25 -12.63 -8.07
N ILE A 128 14.72 -12.22 -6.91
CA ILE A 128 15.52 -11.89 -5.73
C ILE A 128 15.70 -13.13 -4.86
N ILE A 129 16.94 -13.39 -4.46
CA ILE A 129 17.26 -14.43 -3.49
C ILE A 129 17.49 -13.75 -2.14
N LEU A 130 16.60 -14.00 -1.19
CA LEU A 130 16.73 -13.43 0.15
C LEU A 130 17.83 -14.17 0.93
N PRO A 131 18.79 -13.44 1.53
CA PRO A 131 19.73 -14.05 2.45
C PRO A 131 19.03 -14.58 3.70
N ASP A 132 19.55 -15.64 4.30
CA ASP A 132 19.04 -16.14 5.58
C ASP A 132 19.31 -15.11 6.70
N PRO A 133 18.26 -14.58 7.35
CA PRO A 133 18.40 -13.54 8.37
C PRO A 133 19.16 -14.01 9.62
N HIS A 134 19.31 -15.32 9.85
CA HIS A 134 20.03 -15.85 11.01
C HIS A 134 21.55 -15.96 10.79
N LEU A 135 22.03 -15.77 9.55
CA LEU A 135 23.45 -15.79 9.25
C LEU A 135 24.10 -14.47 9.70
N ARG A 136 24.83 -14.52 10.83
CA ARG A 136 25.41 -13.36 11.52
C ARG A 136 26.55 -12.63 10.77
N ASN A 137 26.98 -13.14 9.62
CA ASN A 137 28.16 -12.64 8.88
C ASN A 137 27.82 -11.90 7.57
N ILE A 138 26.55 -11.53 7.36
CA ILE A 138 26.15 -10.83 6.15
C ILE A 138 26.35 -9.33 6.33
N LYS A 139 27.22 -8.75 5.51
CA LYS A 139 27.36 -7.30 5.41
C LYS A 139 26.23 -6.78 4.53
N PHE A 140 25.24 -6.13 5.12
CA PHE A 140 24.10 -5.55 4.40
C PHE A 140 24.53 -4.66 3.23
N ASP A 141 25.57 -3.84 3.41
CA ASP A 141 26.11 -2.97 2.34
C ASP A 141 26.61 -3.73 1.09
N SER A 142 26.84 -5.04 1.19
CA SER A 142 27.28 -5.87 0.07
C SER A 142 26.12 -6.48 -0.74
N ILE A 143 24.88 -6.33 -0.28
CA ILE A 143 23.69 -6.85 -0.96
C ILE A 143 23.32 -5.90 -2.09
N PRO A 144 23.41 -6.32 -3.37
CA PRO A 144 23.15 -5.43 -4.51
C PRO A 144 21.71 -4.92 -4.54
N GLU A 145 20.76 -5.69 -4.00
CA GLU A 145 19.34 -5.34 -3.91
C GLU A 145 19.04 -4.21 -2.93
N MET A 146 19.97 -3.81 -2.06
CA MET A 146 19.78 -2.68 -1.12
C MET A 146 19.96 -1.30 -1.77
N GLY A 147 20.59 -1.24 -2.94
CA GLY A 147 20.81 0.01 -3.68
C GLY A 147 19.56 0.57 -4.37
N PRO A 148 18.83 -0.20 -5.20
CA PRO A 148 17.71 0.32 -5.98
C PRO A 148 16.49 0.68 -5.13
N ILE A 149 15.78 1.75 -5.53
CA ILE A 149 14.50 2.11 -4.93
C ILE A 149 13.43 1.14 -5.49
N PRO A 150 12.66 0.45 -4.63
CA PRO A 150 11.64 -0.48 -5.10
C PRO A 150 10.54 0.25 -5.89
N PRO A 151 9.99 -0.36 -6.95
CA PRO A 151 8.89 0.20 -7.70
C PRO A 151 7.62 0.28 -6.83
N ILE A 152 6.96 1.44 -6.85
CA ILE A 152 5.68 1.67 -6.16
C ILE A 152 4.69 2.19 -7.19
N LEU A 153 3.69 1.39 -7.52
CA LEU A 153 2.66 1.74 -8.52
C LEU A 153 1.49 2.52 -7.93
N SER A 154 1.37 2.57 -6.60
CA SER A 154 0.34 3.36 -5.91
C SER A 154 0.73 4.83 -5.85
N ASP A 155 -0.22 5.74 -6.08
CA ASP A 155 -0.02 7.18 -5.87
C ASP A 155 -0.02 7.52 -4.37
N PHE A 156 1.14 7.32 -3.73
CA PHE A 156 1.35 7.63 -2.32
C PHE A 156 1.32 9.13 -2.03
N ALA A 157 1.55 9.99 -3.04
CA ALA A 157 1.45 11.44 -2.90
C ALA A 157 0.01 11.95 -3.00
N SER A 158 -0.96 11.09 -3.34
CA SER A 158 -2.35 11.50 -3.55
C SER A 158 -3.01 12.15 -2.33
N ARG A 159 -2.60 11.78 -1.12
CA ARG A 159 -3.13 12.35 0.14
C ARG A 159 -2.46 13.67 0.52
N LEU A 160 -1.35 14.03 -0.13
CA LEU A 160 -0.62 15.29 0.08
C LEU A 160 -1.10 16.42 -0.84
N LYS A 161 -2.21 16.23 -1.57
CA LYS A 161 -2.71 17.13 -2.63
C LYS A 161 -3.11 18.53 -2.18
N SER A 162 -3.17 18.84 -0.89
CA SER A 162 -3.22 20.24 -0.47
C SER A 162 -1.90 20.91 -0.87
N ALA A 163 -1.93 21.73 -1.93
CA ALA A 163 -0.75 22.35 -2.55
C ALA A 163 0.18 22.97 -1.51
N ASP A 164 -0.39 23.62 -0.49
CA ASP A 164 0.36 24.23 0.61
C ASP A 164 1.16 23.20 1.43
N LEU A 165 0.57 22.05 1.78
CA LEU A 165 1.26 21.05 2.61
C LEU A 165 2.44 20.44 1.85
N ARG A 166 2.23 20.08 0.59
CA ARG A 166 3.27 19.49 -0.24
C ARG A 166 4.41 20.49 -0.49
N ASN A 167 4.08 21.72 -0.87
CA ASN A 167 5.08 22.76 -1.10
C ASN A 167 5.88 23.08 0.17
N ASN A 168 5.22 23.18 1.32
CA ASN A 168 5.90 23.41 2.60
C ASN A 168 6.78 22.22 3.00
N LEU A 169 6.33 20.99 2.73
CA LEU A 169 7.12 19.78 2.97
C LEU A 169 8.37 19.75 2.07
N ASP A 170 8.22 20.06 0.79
CA ASP A 170 9.34 20.13 -0.16
C ASP A 170 10.35 21.20 0.25
N GLN A 171 9.89 22.39 0.66
CA GLN A 171 10.75 23.44 1.21
C GLN A 171 11.48 22.99 2.47
N TYR A 172 10.81 22.29 3.38
CA TYR A 172 11.42 21.75 4.58
C TYR A 172 12.50 20.70 4.26
N LEU A 173 12.22 19.77 3.35
CA LEU A 173 13.18 18.76 2.91
C LEU A 173 14.41 19.38 2.24
N LEU A 174 14.27 20.54 1.59
CA LEU A 174 15.35 21.29 0.96
C LEU A 174 16.14 22.20 1.92
N ASN A 175 15.97 22.10 3.24
CA ASN A 175 16.56 23.01 4.24
C ASN A 175 16.09 24.47 4.14
N HIS A 176 14.96 24.72 3.50
CA HIS A 176 14.35 26.05 3.39
C HIS A 176 13.13 26.23 4.30
N GLY A 177 12.76 25.21 5.08
CA GLY A 177 11.60 25.24 5.97
C GLY A 177 11.89 25.83 7.35
N THR A 178 10.82 26.16 8.07
CA THR A 178 10.86 26.61 9.47
C THR A 178 10.58 25.45 10.42
N PRO A 179 11.18 25.41 11.62
CA PRO A 179 10.93 24.33 12.60
C PRO A 179 9.47 24.31 13.11
N SER A 180 8.75 25.44 13.02
CA SER A 180 7.30 25.52 13.32
C SER A 180 6.42 24.70 12.37
N PHE A 181 6.95 24.34 11.19
CA PHE A 181 6.26 23.46 10.24
C PHE A 181 5.93 22.10 10.85
N LEU A 182 6.82 21.52 11.66
CA LEU A 182 6.59 20.21 12.30
C LEU A 182 5.38 20.22 13.24
N THR A 183 5.17 21.33 13.95
CA THR A 183 3.98 21.50 14.81
C THR A 183 2.72 21.57 13.97
N THR A 184 2.76 22.36 12.89
CA THR A 184 1.66 22.47 11.92
C THR A 184 1.33 21.13 11.27
N LEU A 185 2.35 20.33 10.95
CA LEU A 185 2.20 19.00 10.35
C LEU A 185 1.53 18.04 11.33
N LYS A 186 1.96 18.01 12.59
CA LYS A 186 1.33 17.23 13.67
C LYS A 186 -0.15 17.57 13.82
N ASP A 187 -0.49 18.86 13.82
CA ASP A 187 -1.88 19.32 13.97
C ASP A 187 -2.74 18.94 12.75
N ARG A 188 -2.18 19.03 11.53
CA ARG A 188 -2.88 18.60 10.30
C ARG A 188 -3.06 17.09 10.18
N SER A 189 -2.23 16.30 10.84
CA SER A 189 -2.37 14.84 10.88
C SER A 189 -3.50 14.35 11.80
N ARG A 190 -4.04 15.23 12.65
CA ARG A 190 -5.16 14.90 13.56
C ARG A 190 -6.50 14.98 12.83
N LEU A 191 -7.42 14.08 13.17
CA LEU A 191 -8.78 14.11 12.65
C LEU A 191 -9.60 15.23 13.36
N PRO A 192 -10.34 16.06 12.60
CA PRO A 192 -11.09 17.18 13.18
C PRO A 192 -12.26 16.67 14.02
N GLY A 193 -12.47 17.26 15.21
CA GLY A 193 -13.64 17.00 16.06
C GLY A 193 -13.60 15.71 16.86
N VAL A 194 -12.47 15.01 16.89
CA VAL A 194 -12.30 13.76 17.65
C VAL A 194 -11.69 14.06 19.03
N PRO A 195 -12.32 13.66 20.16
CA PRO A 195 -11.78 13.88 21.50
C PRO A 195 -10.49 13.08 21.71
N GLU A 196 -9.54 13.61 22.49
CA GLU A 196 -8.21 13.03 22.73
C GLU A 196 -8.23 11.59 23.31
N SER A 197 -9.37 11.12 23.82
CA SER A 197 -9.56 9.77 24.35
C SER A 197 -9.96 8.73 23.31
N SER A 198 -10.12 9.09 22.03
CA SER A 198 -10.51 8.15 20.98
C SER A 198 -9.33 7.30 20.51
N THR A 199 -9.62 6.10 20.00
CA THR A 199 -8.61 5.21 19.41
C THR A 199 -8.17 5.66 18.00
N GLU A 200 -8.98 6.48 17.31
CA GLU A 200 -8.73 6.97 15.94
C GLU A 200 -8.51 8.49 15.93
N LEU A 201 -7.44 8.96 16.59
CA LEU A 201 -7.10 10.40 16.67
C LEU A 201 -6.46 10.94 15.39
N TYR A 202 -5.84 10.06 14.60
CA TYR A 202 -4.94 10.43 13.53
C TYR A 202 -5.44 9.91 12.19
N ASN A 203 -5.21 10.70 11.15
CA ASN A 203 -5.41 10.29 9.78
C ASN A 203 -4.24 9.39 9.35
N LEU A 204 -4.41 8.07 9.56
CA LEU A 204 -3.38 7.08 9.24
C LEU A 204 -2.96 7.12 7.78
N SER A 205 -3.88 7.30 6.84
CA SER A 205 -3.55 7.39 5.42
C SER A 205 -2.68 8.60 5.08
N LEU A 206 -2.94 9.75 5.74
CA LEU A 206 -2.07 10.92 5.59
C LEU A 206 -0.68 10.65 6.17
N ILE A 207 -0.59 10.02 7.35
CA ILE A 207 0.69 9.64 7.96
C ILE A 207 1.47 8.67 7.06
N ASN A 208 0.81 7.62 6.54
CA ASN A 208 1.42 6.66 5.61
C ASN A 208 2.00 7.38 4.38
N SER A 209 1.23 8.30 3.79
CA SER A 209 1.67 9.12 2.65
C SER A 209 2.84 10.05 3.00
N LEU A 210 2.81 10.69 4.17
CA LEU A 210 3.90 11.56 4.65
C LEU A 210 5.19 10.77 4.82
N VAL A 211 5.12 9.65 5.55
CA VAL A 211 6.28 8.78 5.81
C VAL A 211 6.89 8.29 4.49
N MET A 212 6.03 7.82 3.57
CA MET A 212 6.49 7.32 2.28
C MET A 212 7.12 8.42 1.43
N TYR A 213 6.50 9.60 1.38
CA TYR A 213 6.99 10.73 0.59
C TYR A 213 8.33 11.24 1.11
N ILE A 214 8.47 11.39 2.44
CA ILE A 214 9.72 11.82 3.07
C ILE A 214 10.82 10.79 2.82
N GLY A 215 10.53 9.49 3.01
CA GLY A 215 11.50 8.41 2.78
C GLY A 215 12.02 8.38 1.35
N VAL A 216 11.12 8.35 0.35
CA VAL A 216 11.50 8.33 -1.07
C VAL A 216 12.27 9.59 -1.45
N SER A 217 11.81 10.77 -1.00
CA SER A 217 12.47 12.04 -1.31
C SER A 217 13.87 12.13 -0.71
N SER A 218 14.04 11.70 0.54
CA SER A 218 15.33 11.72 1.23
C SER A 218 16.34 10.78 0.56
N VAL A 219 15.92 9.56 0.21
CA VAL A 219 16.79 8.60 -0.50
C VAL A 219 17.15 9.10 -1.90
N ALA A 220 16.20 9.71 -2.62
CA ALA A 220 16.46 10.29 -3.93
C ALA A 220 17.46 11.47 -3.86
N GLN A 221 17.34 12.33 -2.84
CA GLN A 221 18.28 13.43 -2.61
C GLN A 221 19.67 12.94 -2.22
N ALA A 222 19.77 11.94 -1.34
CA ALA A 222 21.04 11.31 -0.97
C ALA A 222 21.74 10.69 -2.19
N LYS A 223 20.98 9.96 -3.02
CA LYS A 223 21.49 9.39 -4.27
C LYS A 223 21.97 10.45 -5.26
N ALA A 224 21.26 11.58 -5.37
CA ALA A 224 21.66 12.69 -6.23
C ALA A 224 22.93 13.42 -5.74
N ARG A 225 23.14 13.52 -4.42
CA ARG A 225 24.30 14.19 -3.81
C ARG A 225 25.56 13.31 -3.78
N SER A 226 25.41 12.06 -3.35
CA SER A 226 26.54 11.18 -2.99
C SER A 226 26.71 10.00 -3.95
N GLY A 227 25.84 9.86 -4.96
CA GLY A 227 25.83 8.72 -5.88
C GLY A 227 25.38 7.39 -5.25
N SER A 228 25.06 7.38 -3.95
CA SER A 228 24.66 6.21 -3.18
C SER A 228 23.39 6.49 -2.36
N SER A 229 22.54 5.48 -2.22
CA SER A 229 21.28 5.53 -1.47
C SER A 229 21.48 5.27 0.03
N VAL A 230 22.50 5.91 0.62
CA VAL A 230 22.85 5.72 2.04
C VAL A 230 21.97 6.60 2.93
N PHE A 231 21.55 6.06 4.07
CA PHE A 231 20.86 6.80 5.12
C PHE A 231 21.81 7.80 5.79
N VAL A 232 21.43 9.08 5.85
CA VAL A 232 22.24 10.16 6.43
C VAL A 232 21.50 10.78 7.61
N ALA A 233 21.83 10.39 8.84
CA ALA A 233 21.10 10.76 10.07
C ALA A 233 20.82 12.27 10.29
N SER A 234 21.60 13.15 9.66
CA SER A 234 21.45 14.60 9.76
C SER A 234 20.46 15.21 8.75
N ASP A 235 19.90 14.40 7.84
CA ASP A 235 19.02 14.94 6.80
C ASP A 235 17.69 15.45 7.37
N PRO A 236 17.13 16.55 6.83
CA PRO A 236 15.90 17.16 7.34
C PRO A 236 14.71 16.20 7.30
N GLY A 237 14.67 15.32 6.31
CA GLY A 237 13.63 14.29 6.21
C GLY A 237 13.61 13.35 7.42
N ILE A 238 14.77 13.05 8.01
CA ILE A 238 14.85 12.19 9.19
C ILE A 238 14.40 12.94 10.44
N VAL A 239 14.67 14.24 10.52
CA VAL A 239 14.17 15.09 11.61
C VAL A 239 12.64 15.24 11.57
N ALA A 240 12.04 15.14 10.38
CA ALA A 240 10.58 15.20 10.21
C ALA A 240 9.84 13.90 10.53
N LEU A 241 10.54 12.75 10.57
CA LEU A 241 9.97 11.43 10.87
C LEU A 241 10.02 11.14 12.38
#